data_AF-A0A447PE85-F1
#
_entry.id   AF-A0A447PE85-F1
#
_cell.length_a   1.000
_cell.length_b   1.000
_cell.length_c   1.000
_cell.angle_alpha   90.00
_cell.angle_beta   90.00
_cell.angle_gamma   90.00
#
_symmetry.space_group_name_H-M   'P 1'
#
loop_
_entity.id
_entity.type
_entity.pdbx_description
1 polymer ?
#
loop_
_entity_poly.entity_id
_entity_poly.type
_entity_poly.pdbx_seq_one_letter_code
_entity_poly.pdbx_strand_id
1 'polypeptide(L)'
;MLSGKPPALGWRYSAYAVGVFSGHIHMLLRSTRGAIFRSDSIDYGATWSVARATSLPNNNSGIDLVSMQDGTLILALNPVNGNWGKRYPLSLIASQDNGESWLPLLDLESDHGEYSYPAIISEGGVVHITYTWNRKNIVYCRLQTV
;
A
#
# COMPACT_ATOMS: atom_id res chain seq x y z
N MET A 1 -3.47 -17.27 6.32
CA MET A 1 -4.12 -16.60 7.47
C MET A 1 -3.03 -16.34 8.50
N LEU A 2 -2.52 -15.11 8.58
CA LEU A 2 -1.54 -14.71 9.60
C LEU A 2 -2.31 -14.32 10.86
N SER A 3 -2.15 -15.09 11.94
CA SER A 3 -2.87 -14.90 13.21
C SER A 3 -2.06 -14.01 14.16
N GLY A 4 -2.27 -12.70 14.04
CA GLY A 4 -1.74 -11.70 14.95
C GLY A 4 -2.31 -10.34 14.53
N LYS A 5 -3.44 -9.92 15.10
CA LYS A 5 -3.94 -8.56 14.84
C LYS A 5 -3.08 -7.60 15.67
N PRO A 6 -2.61 -6.47 15.10
CA PRO A 6 -1.98 -5.43 15.90
C PRO A 6 -2.97 -4.96 16.99
N PRO A 7 -2.49 -4.55 18.18
CA PRO A 7 -3.36 -4.15 19.27
C PRO A 7 -4.35 -3.07 18.82
N ALA A 8 -5.61 -3.48 18.71
CA ALA A 8 -6.69 -2.65 18.23
C ALA A 8 -7.15 -1.72 19.36
N LEU A 9 -6.69 -0.47 19.35
CA LEU A 9 -7.63 0.60 19.67
C LEU A 9 -8.74 0.52 18.58
N GLY A 10 -10.02 0.69 18.94
CA GLY A 10 -11.19 0.32 18.12
C GLY A 10 -11.34 0.99 16.74
N TRP A 11 -10.47 0.69 15.79
CA TRP A 11 -10.31 1.38 14.51
C TRP A 11 -10.48 0.44 13.30
N ARG A 12 -10.98 0.97 12.17
CA ARG A 12 -11.18 0.24 10.90
C ARG A 12 -9.99 0.38 9.96
N TYR A 13 -8.90 -0.34 10.23
CA TYR A 13 -7.74 -0.40 9.32
C TYR A 13 -7.95 -1.47 8.24
N SER A 14 -7.50 -1.18 7.02
CA SER A 14 -7.14 -2.21 6.03
C SER A 14 -5.62 -2.33 6.06
N ALA A 15 -5.10 -3.55 6.17
CA ALA A 15 -3.69 -3.84 6.40
C ALA A 15 -3.11 -4.66 5.25
N TYR A 16 -1.90 -4.30 4.84
CA TYR A 16 -1.17 -4.90 3.73
C TYR A 16 0.22 -5.25 4.24
N ALA A 17 0.64 -6.50 4.09
CA ALA A 17 1.87 -7.00 4.68
C ALA A 17 2.82 -7.50 3.60
N VAL A 18 4.10 -7.15 3.74
CA VAL A 18 5.17 -7.62 2.86
C VAL A 18 6.28 -8.26 3.69
N GLY A 19 6.75 -9.44 3.25
CA GLY A 19 7.89 -10.12 3.84
C GLY A 19 9.18 -9.48 3.34
N VAL A 20 10.13 -9.23 4.24
CA VAL A 20 11.29 -8.38 3.96
C VAL A 20 12.59 -9.18 4.10
N PHE A 21 12.72 -9.89 5.22
CA PHE A 21 13.80 -10.83 5.51
C PHE A 21 13.21 -12.01 6.28
N SER A 22 13.96 -13.11 6.45
CA SER A 22 13.49 -14.28 7.20
C SER A 22 13.03 -13.87 8.61
N GLY A 23 11.71 -13.90 8.84
CA GLY A 23 11.07 -13.53 10.11
C GLY A 23 10.60 -12.07 10.22
N HIS A 24 11.06 -11.17 9.35
CA HIS A 24 10.70 -9.75 9.39
C HIS A 24 9.59 -9.42 8.40
N ILE A 25 8.50 -8.82 8.89
CA ILE A 25 7.32 -8.44 8.09
C ILE A 25 6.98 -6.99 8.37
N HIS A 26 6.74 -6.21 7.30
CA HIS A 26 6.20 -4.85 7.41
C HIS A 26 4.73 -4.86 7.06
N MET A 27 3.92 -4.20 7.87
CA MET A 27 2.51 -3.95 7.62
C MET A 27 2.29 -2.46 7.41
N LEU A 28 1.73 -2.10 6.25
CA LEU A 28 1.20 -0.76 5.98
C LEU A 28 -0.31 -0.75 6.19
N LEU A 29 -0.82 0.30 6.81
CA LEU A 29 -2.22 0.41 7.20
C LEU A 29 -2.84 1.69 6.63
N ARG A 30 -4.00 1.52 5.96
CA ARG A 30 -4.91 2.63 5.66
C ARG A 30 -5.49 3.18 6.96
N SER A 31 -5.39 4.49 7.20
CA SER A 31 -5.92 5.13 8.41
C SER A 31 -6.94 6.24 8.12
N THR A 32 -7.71 6.63 9.14
CA THR A 32 -8.53 7.84 9.11
C THR A 32 -7.81 9.06 9.69
N ARG A 33 -6.48 8.98 9.87
CA ARG A 33 -5.65 10.04 10.48
C ARG A 33 -4.82 10.83 9.47
N GLY A 34 -5.13 10.69 8.17
CA GLY A 34 -4.47 11.45 7.11
C GLY A 34 -3.09 10.93 6.67
N ALA A 35 -2.60 9.83 7.26
CA ALA A 35 -1.32 9.21 6.94
C ALA A 35 -1.43 7.68 6.83
N ILE A 36 -0.55 7.05 6.06
CA ILE A 36 -0.35 5.60 6.13
C ILE A 36 0.41 5.31 7.42
N PHE A 37 -0.02 4.26 8.13
CA PHE A 37 0.67 3.79 9.33
C PHE A 37 1.50 2.56 9.00
N ARG A 38 2.58 2.34 9.75
CA ARG A 38 3.43 1.15 9.67
C ARG A 38 3.48 0.44 11.01
N SER A 39 3.46 -0.88 10.97
CA SER A 39 3.74 -1.76 12.09
C SER A 39 4.66 -2.88 11.60
N ASP A 40 5.55 -3.33 12.46
CA ASP A 40 6.65 -4.23 12.10
C ASP A 40 6.58 -5.47 12.98
N SER A 41 6.79 -6.63 12.39
CA SER A 41 6.98 -7.91 13.09
C SER A 41 8.39 -8.43 12.85
N ILE A 42 8.97 -9.03 13.88
CA ILE A 42 10.30 -9.69 13.83
C ILE A 42 10.21 -11.19 14.14
N ASP A 43 9.00 -11.72 14.23
CA ASP A 43 8.69 -13.09 14.65
C ASP A 43 7.62 -13.73 13.75
N TYR A 44 7.78 -13.56 12.43
CA TYR A 44 6.92 -14.15 11.41
C TYR A 44 5.45 -13.74 11.51
N GLY A 45 5.18 -12.54 12.02
CA GLY A 45 3.84 -11.98 12.16
C GLY A 45 3.11 -12.43 13.43
N ALA A 46 3.80 -13.09 14.36
CA ALA A 46 3.20 -13.52 15.63
C ALA A 46 2.92 -12.32 16.55
N THR A 47 3.86 -11.37 16.63
CA THR A 47 3.69 -10.10 17.33
C THR A 47 4.03 -8.92 16.42
N TRP A 48 3.49 -7.76 16.78
CA TRP A 48 3.57 -6.54 15.98
C TRP A 48 3.92 -5.36 16.87
N SER A 49 4.80 -4.49 16.39
CA SER A 49 5.13 -3.22 17.04
C SER A 49 3.91 -2.29 17.06
N VAL A 50 3.94 -1.30 17.97
CA VAL A 50 2.93 -0.24 17.97
C VAL A 50 2.95 0.50 16.64
N ALA A 51 1.78 0.65 16.02
CA ALA A 51 1.66 1.31 14.73
C ALA A 51 2.08 2.79 14.82
N ARG A 52 2.96 3.22 13.92
CA ARG A 52 3.48 4.59 13.81
C ARG A 52 3.10 5.21 12.47
N ALA A 53 2.88 6.52 12.45
CA ALA A 53 2.64 7.24 11.20
C ALA A 53 3.91 7.23 10.33
N THR A 54 3.74 7.07 9.02
CA THR A 54 4.79 7.27 8.02
C THR A 54 4.74 8.69 7.45
N SER A 55 5.66 9.04 6.56
CA SER A 55 5.61 10.28 5.79
C SER A 55 4.55 10.27 4.67
N LEU A 56 4.00 9.10 4.34
CA LEU A 56 3.04 8.96 3.24
C LEU A 56 1.63 9.38 3.66
N PRO A 57 0.92 10.17 2.82
CA PRO A 57 -0.44 10.58 3.12
C PRO A 57 -1.43 9.42 2.94
N ASN A 58 -2.58 9.50 3.62
CA ASN A 58 -3.70 8.63 3.34
C ASN A 58 -5.03 9.38 3.50
N ASN A 59 -5.68 9.63 2.37
CA ASN A 59 -7.01 10.22 2.23
C ASN A 59 -8.17 9.27 2.62
N ASN A 60 -7.91 8.20 3.38
CA ASN A 60 -8.82 7.09 3.66
C ASN A 60 -9.20 6.24 2.42
N SER A 61 -8.38 6.28 1.36
CA SER A 61 -8.48 5.33 0.25
C SER A 61 -7.70 4.05 0.54
N GLY A 62 -8.11 2.96 -0.11
CA GLY A 62 -7.36 1.71 -0.09
C GLY A 62 -5.95 1.91 -0.65
N ILE A 63 -5.02 1.10 -0.17
CA ILE A 63 -3.64 1.01 -0.66
C ILE A 63 -3.37 -0.46 -0.99
N ASP A 64 -2.31 -0.80 -1.69
CA ASP A 64 -1.81 -2.19 -1.74
C ASP A 64 -0.33 -2.21 -2.09
N LEU A 65 0.41 -3.21 -1.63
CA LEU A 65 1.86 -3.26 -1.66
C LEU A 65 2.35 -4.62 -2.18
N VAL A 66 3.37 -4.60 -3.02
CA VAL A 66 4.08 -5.82 -3.44
C VAL A 66 5.59 -5.65 -3.32
N SER A 67 6.31 -6.75 -3.07
CA SER A 67 7.77 -6.82 -3.17
C SER A 67 8.16 -7.53 -4.47
N MET A 68 9.06 -6.90 -5.22
CA MET A 68 9.65 -7.44 -6.44
C MET A 68 10.80 -8.41 -6.11
N GLN A 69 11.26 -9.16 -7.11
CA GLN A 69 12.33 -10.17 -6.92
C GLN A 69 13.66 -9.56 -6.49
N ASP A 70 13.93 -8.31 -6.86
CA ASP A 70 15.11 -7.54 -6.48
C ASP A 70 14.99 -6.88 -5.09
N GLY A 71 13.86 -7.05 -4.41
CA GLY A 71 13.55 -6.42 -3.13
C GLY A 71 12.92 -5.03 -3.23
N THR A 72 12.72 -4.50 -4.44
CA THR A 72 12.00 -3.24 -4.63
C THR A 72 10.56 -3.37 -4.16
N LEU A 73 10.11 -2.47 -3.30
CA LEU A 73 8.72 -2.39 -2.86
C LEU A 73 7.94 -1.45 -3.79
N ILE A 74 6.76 -1.85 -4.25
CA ILE A 74 5.86 -1.02 -5.04
C ILE A 74 4.53 -0.88 -4.32
N LEU A 75 4.13 0.36 -4.04
CA LEU A 75 2.90 0.72 -3.33
C LEU A 75 1.94 1.43 -4.28
N ALA A 76 0.73 0.91 -4.39
CA ALA A 76 -0.40 1.59 -5.01
C ALA A 76 -1.16 2.41 -3.95
N LEU A 77 -1.35 3.70 -4.19
CA LEU A 77 -2.06 4.61 -3.27
C LEU A 77 -2.64 5.82 -4.00
N ASN A 78 -3.51 6.57 -3.31
CA ASN A 78 -3.84 7.94 -3.68
C ASN A 78 -2.97 8.89 -2.83
N PRO A 79 -1.95 9.58 -3.39
CA PRO A 79 -1.00 10.41 -2.64
C PRO A 79 -1.61 11.77 -2.26
N VAL A 80 -2.78 11.77 -1.64
CA VAL A 80 -3.57 12.96 -1.33
C VAL A 80 -3.65 13.14 0.20
N ASN A 81 -3.32 14.36 0.66
CA ASN A 81 -3.39 14.73 2.07
C ASN A 81 -4.84 14.83 2.59
N GLY A 82 -4.98 14.73 3.92
CA GLY A 82 -6.27 14.86 4.62
C GLY A 82 -6.97 13.52 4.84
N ASN A 83 -8.17 13.56 5.43
CA ASN A 83 -9.03 12.39 5.61
C ASN A 83 -10.30 12.58 4.76
N TRP A 84 -10.77 11.53 4.07
CA TRP A 84 -11.88 11.61 3.11
C TRP A 84 -11.63 12.58 1.94
N GLY A 85 -10.39 12.60 1.44
CA GLY A 85 -9.97 13.44 0.33
C GLY A 85 -10.35 12.89 -1.05
N LYS A 86 -9.92 13.61 -2.09
CA LYS A 86 -10.06 13.22 -3.51
C LYS A 86 -9.40 11.88 -3.78
N ARG A 87 -10.00 11.04 -4.63
CA ARG A 87 -9.49 9.72 -5.01
C ARG A 87 -8.80 9.70 -6.38
N TYR A 88 -8.11 10.79 -6.68
CA TYR A 88 -7.22 10.97 -7.82
C TYR A 88 -6.06 11.89 -7.38
N PRO A 89 -4.84 11.68 -7.88
CA PRO A 89 -4.47 10.57 -8.77
C PRO A 89 -4.48 9.21 -8.05
N LEU A 90 -4.56 8.11 -8.80
CA LEU A 90 -4.14 6.78 -8.33
C LEU A 90 -2.74 6.53 -8.87
N SER A 91 -1.79 6.30 -7.97
CA SER A 91 -0.37 6.28 -8.29
C SER A 91 0.31 5.01 -7.79
N LEU A 92 1.37 4.63 -8.49
CA LEU A 92 2.40 3.71 -8.03
C LEU A 92 3.60 4.53 -7.54
N ILE A 93 4.12 4.17 -6.37
CA ILE A 93 5.37 4.69 -5.82
C ILE A 93 6.27 3.52 -5.42
N ALA A 94 7.58 3.71 -5.45
CA ALA A 94 8.55 2.65 -5.21
C ALA A 94 9.48 2.98 -4.04
N SER A 95 9.95 1.96 -3.34
CA SER A 95 10.98 2.06 -2.30
C SER A 95 12.05 1.00 -2.53
N GLN A 96 13.31 1.42 -2.44
CA GLN A 96 14.51 0.56 -2.53
C GLN A 96 15.23 0.41 -1.18
N ASP A 97 14.75 1.11 -0.15
CA ASP A 97 15.30 1.11 1.21
C ASP A 97 14.31 0.51 2.20
N ASN A 98 13.52 -0.45 1.73
CA ASN A 98 12.61 -1.22 2.56
C ASN A 98 11.53 -0.38 3.29
N GLY A 99 10.95 0.57 2.54
CA GLY A 99 9.81 1.37 2.96
C GLY A 99 10.15 2.53 3.89
N GLU A 100 11.44 2.90 4.01
CA GLU A 100 11.88 4.09 4.74
C GLU A 100 11.68 5.37 3.90
N SER A 101 11.99 5.32 2.60
CA SER A 101 11.71 6.39 1.64
C SER A 101 11.01 5.87 0.39
N TRP A 102 10.28 6.76 -0.27
CA TRP A 102 9.43 6.42 -1.41
C TRP A 102 9.59 7.45 -2.51
N LEU A 103 9.72 6.99 -3.75
CA LEU A 103 9.82 7.81 -4.95
C LEU A 103 8.63 7.57 -5.88
N PRO A 104 8.10 8.61 -6.53
CA PRO A 104 7.07 8.43 -7.56
C PRO A 104 7.55 7.51 -8.69
N LEU A 105 6.69 6.58 -9.11
CA LEU A 105 6.96 5.69 -10.24
C LEU A 105 6.08 6.06 -11.44
N LEU A 106 4.75 6.07 -11.25
CA LEU A 106 3.78 6.31 -12.31
C LEU A 106 2.42 6.68 -11.73
N ASP A 107 1.71 7.63 -12.34
CA ASP A 107 0.27 7.77 -12.13
C ASP A 107 -0.47 6.81 -13.07
N LEU A 108 -1.26 5.90 -12.51
CA LEU A 108 -2.15 5.04 -13.28
C LEU A 108 -3.30 5.84 -13.86
N GLU A 109 -3.77 6.82 -13.08
CA GLU A 109 -4.86 7.72 -13.44
C GLU A 109 -4.59 9.10 -12.83
N SER A 110 -4.46 10.14 -13.66
CA SER A 110 -4.21 11.53 -13.21
C SER A 110 -5.43 12.44 -13.31
N ASP A 111 -6.39 12.10 -14.18
CA ASP A 111 -7.57 12.91 -14.41
C ASP A 111 -8.54 12.91 -13.22
N HIS A 112 -9.46 13.89 -13.22
CA HIS A 112 -10.52 13.95 -12.22
C HIS A 112 -11.39 12.70 -12.24
N GLY A 113 -11.45 11.97 -11.12
CA GLY A 113 -12.27 10.77 -11.00
C GLY A 113 -12.28 10.16 -9.60
N GLU A 114 -12.94 9.01 -9.46
CA GLU A 114 -12.90 8.19 -8.25
C GLU A 114 -12.19 6.86 -8.55
N TYR A 115 -10.89 6.80 -8.25
CA TYR A 115 -10.05 5.61 -8.47
C TYR A 115 -9.64 5.03 -7.11
N SER A 116 -10.01 3.78 -6.85
CA SER A 116 -10.02 3.25 -5.49
C SER A 116 -9.70 1.77 -5.43
N TYR A 117 -9.34 1.31 -4.22
CA TYR A 117 -9.20 -0.11 -3.89
C TYR A 117 -8.26 -0.84 -4.87
N PRO A 118 -7.00 -0.38 -5.00
CA PRO A 118 -6.03 -1.11 -5.80
C PRO A 118 -5.81 -2.50 -5.20
N ALA A 119 -5.49 -3.47 -6.07
CA ALA A 119 -4.91 -4.75 -5.72
C ALA A 119 -3.73 -5.01 -6.66
N ILE A 120 -2.56 -5.32 -6.11
CA ILE A 120 -1.33 -5.52 -6.88
C ILE A 120 -0.61 -6.82 -6.51
N ILE A 121 -0.08 -7.50 -7.52
CA ILE A 121 0.81 -8.67 -7.36
C ILE A 121 1.97 -8.57 -8.35
N SER A 122 3.06 -9.29 -8.07
CA SER A 122 4.24 -9.34 -8.93
C SER A 122 4.49 -10.78 -9.37
N GLU A 123 4.66 -10.99 -10.67
CA GLU A 123 4.97 -12.30 -11.24
C GLU A 123 5.89 -12.11 -12.46
N GLY A 124 6.99 -12.86 -12.54
CA GLY A 124 7.88 -12.83 -13.72
C GLY A 124 8.42 -11.44 -14.08
N GLY A 125 8.68 -10.57 -13.10
CA GLY A 125 9.13 -9.19 -13.35
C GLY A 125 8.03 -8.25 -13.86
N VAL A 126 6.76 -8.64 -13.74
CA VAL A 126 5.60 -7.84 -14.11
C VAL A 126 4.79 -7.53 -12.87
N VAL A 127 4.38 -6.28 -12.71
CA VAL A 127 3.38 -5.89 -11.71
C VAL A 127 2.02 -5.94 -12.37
N HIS A 128 1.12 -6.74 -11.82
CA HIS A 128 -0.28 -6.84 -12.22
C HIS A 128 -1.11 -5.99 -11.27
N ILE A 129 -1.94 -5.11 -11.80
CA ILE A 129 -2.72 -4.16 -11.02
C ILE A 129 -4.17 -4.24 -11.43
N THR A 130 -5.06 -4.26 -10.44
CA THR A 130 -6.48 -3.97 -10.62
C THR A 130 -6.93 -2.84 -9.70
N TYR A 131 -7.98 -2.11 -10.09
CA TYR A 131 -8.59 -1.10 -9.23
C TYR A 131 -10.02 -0.78 -9.66
N THR A 132 -10.80 -0.20 -8.76
CA THR A 132 -12.14 0.30 -9.05
C THR A 132 -12.06 1.66 -9.72
N TRP A 133 -12.71 1.80 -10.88
CA TRP A 133 -12.80 3.04 -11.65
C TRP A 133 -14.23 3.60 -11.59
N ASN A 134 -14.38 4.78 -11.00
CA ASN A 134 -15.65 5.52 -10.80
C ASN A 134 -16.80 4.68 -10.22
N ARG A 135 -16.48 3.64 -9.45
CA ARG A 135 -17.43 2.63 -8.92
C ARG A 135 -18.31 1.95 -9.98
N LYS A 136 -17.87 1.96 -11.22
CA LYS A 136 -18.59 1.39 -12.37
C LYS A 136 -17.88 0.21 -12.97
N ASN A 137 -16.55 0.28 -13.03
CA ASN A 137 -15.71 -0.72 -13.67
C ASN A 137 -14.60 -1.18 -12.72
N ILE A 138 -14.07 -2.36 -12.98
CA ILE A 138 -12.76 -2.77 -12.51
C ILE A 138 -11.81 -2.65 -13.70
N VAL A 139 -10.74 -1.89 -13.53
CA VAL A 139 -9.67 -1.79 -14.52
C VAL A 139 -8.59 -2.80 -14.16
N TYR A 140 -7.99 -3.41 -15.19
CA TYR A 140 -6.77 -4.19 -15.07
C TYR A 140 -5.69 -3.54 -15.94
N CYS A 141 -4.48 -3.42 -15.40
CA CYS A 141 -3.30 -3.01 -16.14
C CYS A 141 -2.07 -3.78 -15.65
N ARG A 142 -0.99 -3.75 -16.44
CA ARG A 142 0.27 -4.36 -16.08
C ARG A 142 1.43 -3.42 -16.37
N LEU A 143 2.42 -3.41 -15.50
CA LEU A 143 3.66 -2.67 -15.65
C LEU A 143 4.82 -3.66 -15.78
N GLN A 144 5.51 -3.64 -16.92
CA GLN A 144 6.77 -4.34 -17.08
C GLN A 144 7.86 -3.48 -16.42
N THR A 145 8.45 -3.97 -15.33
CA THR A 145 9.65 -3.35 -14.76
C THR A 145 10.85 -3.90 -15.51
N VAL A 146 11.68 -3.02 -16.06
CA VAL A 146 12.91 -3.36 -16.80
C VAL A 146 14.04 -3.77 -15.87
#